data_AF-A0A933E277-F1
#
_entry.id   AF-A0A933E277-F1
#
_cell.length_a   1.000
_cell.length_b   1.000
_cell.length_c   1.000
_cell.angle_alpha   90.00
_cell.angle_beta   90.00
_cell.angle_gamma   90.00
#
_symmetry.space_group_name_H-M   'P 1'
#
loop_
_entity.id
_entity.type
_entity.pdbx_description
1 polymer ?
#
loop_
_entity_poly.entity_id
_entity_poly.type
_entity_poly.pdbx_seq_one_letter_code
_entity_poly.pdbx_strand_id
1 'polypeptide(L)'
;VIKASEHFKDDKALPLPAQMFRFGAEMVAEKKMGFSYSLQSLWPVNKQNLPKTALEKKGLEAVAKDPAKPFYGEETLGKTKYFTAIYADKAVAPACVTCHNEHKDSPRTDFKIGQAMGGVVLRIPMK
;
A
#
# COMPACT_ATOMS: atom_id res chain seq x y z
N VAL A 1 26.37 2.15 5.91
CA VAL A 1 24.92 1.89 5.71
C VAL A 1 24.36 3.04 4.90
N ILE A 2 23.74 2.78 3.74
CA ILE A 2 23.13 3.84 2.92
C ILE A 2 21.77 4.20 3.53
N LYS A 3 21.53 5.49 3.79
CA LYS A 3 20.27 5.99 4.38
C LYS A 3 19.13 5.91 3.35
N ALA A 4 17.92 5.62 3.80
CA ALA A 4 16.70 5.81 3.01
C ALA A 4 15.96 7.06 3.48
N SER A 5 15.29 7.79 2.58
CA SER A 5 14.61 9.04 2.91
C SER A 5 13.35 9.25 2.09
N GLU A 6 12.36 9.95 2.65
CA GLU A 6 11.22 10.48 1.90
C GLU A 6 11.66 11.47 0.81
N HIS A 7 12.73 12.22 1.07
CA HIS A 7 13.34 13.20 0.17
C HIS A 7 14.56 12.63 -0.55
N PHE A 8 14.51 11.34 -0.95
CA PHE A 8 15.67 10.60 -1.43
C PHE A 8 16.46 11.27 -2.58
N LYS A 9 15.81 12.05 -3.44
CA LYS A 9 16.46 12.79 -4.52
C LYS A 9 17.34 13.91 -3.98
N ASP A 10 16.80 14.71 -3.07
CA ASP A 10 17.49 15.88 -2.50
C ASP A 10 18.58 15.42 -1.52
N ASP A 11 18.28 14.39 -0.73
CA ASP A 11 19.18 13.81 0.28
C ASP A 11 20.25 12.88 -0.31
N LYS A 12 20.21 12.61 -1.62
CA LYS A 12 21.06 11.59 -2.28
C LYS A 12 21.02 10.25 -1.56
N ALA A 13 19.81 9.83 -1.17
CA ALA A 13 19.53 8.66 -0.38
C ALA A 13 18.81 7.59 -1.21
N LEU A 14 18.55 6.42 -0.61
CA LEU A 14 17.69 5.42 -1.22
C LEU A 14 16.21 5.80 -1.04
N PRO A 15 15.34 5.49 -2.01
CA PRO A 15 13.89 5.62 -1.85
C PRO A 15 13.37 4.68 -0.76
N LEU A 16 12.31 5.11 -0.07
CA LEU A 16 11.60 4.27 0.89
C LEU A 16 10.91 3.08 0.20
N PRO A 17 10.60 2.00 0.93
CA PRO A 17 9.89 0.84 0.38
C PRO A 17 8.60 1.21 -0.38
N ALA A 18 7.78 2.12 0.18
CA ALA A 18 6.56 2.58 -0.47
C ALA A 18 6.82 3.38 -1.77
N GLN A 19 7.92 4.14 -1.82
CA GLN A 19 8.31 4.89 -3.02
C GLN A 19 8.80 3.95 -4.13
N MET A 20 9.62 2.95 -3.77
CA MET A 20 10.03 1.90 -4.71
C MET A 20 8.85 1.13 -5.27
N PHE A 21 7.91 0.75 -4.41
CA PHE A 21 6.70 0.05 -4.82
C PHE A 21 5.85 0.89 -5.78
N ARG A 22 5.73 2.20 -5.51
CA ARG A 22 5.03 3.13 -6.41
C ARG A 22 5.71 3.22 -7.78
N PHE A 23 7.04 3.29 -7.87
CA PHE A 23 7.72 3.34 -9.17
C PHE A 23 7.42 2.10 -10.02
N GLY A 24 7.35 0.92 -9.40
CA GLY A 24 6.92 -0.30 -10.09
C GLY A 24 5.48 -0.20 -10.59
N ALA A 25 4.57 0.34 -9.77
CA ALA A 25 3.17 0.51 -10.13
C ALA A 25 2.99 1.50 -11.31
N GLU A 26 3.72 2.61 -11.28
CA GLU A 26 3.77 3.61 -12.35
C GLU A 26 4.28 2.98 -13.64
N MET A 27 5.36 2.21 -13.59
CA MET A 27 5.89 1.52 -14.78
C MET A 27 4.90 0.52 -15.38
N VAL A 28 4.18 -0.24 -14.55
CA VAL A 28 3.14 -1.17 -15.01
C VAL A 28 1.98 -0.44 -15.69
N ALA A 29 1.58 0.72 -15.15
CA ALA A 29 0.55 1.55 -15.74
C ALA A 29 1.02 2.15 -17.09
N GLU A 30 2.23 2.69 -17.16
CA GLU A 30 2.83 3.25 -18.38
C GLU A 30 2.93 2.22 -19.50
N LYS A 31 3.34 1.00 -19.16
CA LYS A 31 3.45 -0.12 -20.12
C LYS A 31 2.11 -0.76 -20.47
N LYS A 32 1.00 -0.30 -19.88
CA LYS A 32 -0.37 -0.81 -20.14
C LYS A 32 -0.47 -2.33 -20.00
N MET A 33 0.13 -2.89 -18.95
CA MET A 33 0.26 -4.34 -18.75
C MET A 33 -1.06 -5.07 -18.46
N GLY A 34 -2.21 -4.40 -18.50
CA GLY A 34 -3.52 -5.00 -18.31
C GLY A 34 -3.93 -5.21 -16.85
N PHE A 35 -3.21 -4.62 -15.89
CA PHE A 35 -3.58 -4.56 -14.48
C PHE A 35 -3.01 -3.29 -13.85
N SER A 36 -3.51 -2.93 -12.66
CA SER A 36 -2.93 -1.88 -11.84
C SER A 36 -2.78 -2.35 -10.41
N TYR A 37 -1.82 -1.78 -9.69
CA TYR A 37 -1.70 -2.05 -8.26
C TYR A 37 -1.23 -0.79 -7.53
N SER A 38 -1.52 -0.72 -6.24
CA SER A 38 -1.11 0.37 -5.38
C SER A 38 -0.96 -0.11 -3.95
N LEU A 39 -0.15 0.61 -3.17
CA LEU A 39 -0.09 0.42 -1.72
C LEU A 39 -1.07 1.38 -1.06
N GLN A 40 -1.97 0.86 -0.24
CA GLN A 40 -2.97 1.64 0.48
C GLN A 40 -2.99 1.27 1.96
N SER A 41 -3.48 2.17 2.82
CA SER A 41 -3.61 1.89 4.25
C SER A 41 -4.79 2.65 4.86
N LEU A 42 -5.33 2.10 5.95
CA LEU A 42 -6.26 2.80 6.84
C LEU A 42 -5.55 3.88 7.68
N TRP A 43 -4.22 3.76 7.84
CA TRP A 43 -3.38 4.64 8.65
C TRP A 43 -2.13 5.08 7.87
N PRO A 44 -2.26 5.65 6.66
CA PRO A 44 -1.10 5.96 5.85
C PRO A 44 -0.39 7.21 6.38
N VAL A 45 0.94 7.18 6.38
CA VAL A 45 1.77 8.38 6.60
C VAL A 45 1.49 9.43 5.51
N ASN A 46 1.53 9.03 4.25
CA ASN A 46 1.10 9.87 3.13
C ASN A 46 -0.41 9.69 2.87
N LYS A 47 -1.20 10.73 3.14
CA LYS A 47 -2.66 10.74 2.97
C LYS A 47 -3.17 10.37 1.57
N GLN A 48 -2.33 10.47 0.53
CA GLN A 48 -2.68 10.02 -0.83
C GLN A 48 -2.91 8.50 -0.91
N ASN A 49 -2.39 7.72 0.03
CA ASN A 49 -2.54 6.27 0.11
C ASN A 49 -3.77 5.83 0.91
N LEU A 50 -4.68 6.74 1.23
CA LEU A 50 -5.99 6.38 1.80
C LEU A 50 -6.82 5.59 0.76
N PRO A 51 -7.63 4.61 1.20
CA PRO A 51 -8.63 3.99 0.33
C PRO A 51 -9.62 5.05 -0.15
N LYS A 52 -9.99 4.93 -1.43
CA LYS A 52 -10.92 5.81 -2.14
C LYS A 52 -12.29 5.14 -2.36
N THR A 53 -12.36 3.82 -2.30
CA THR A 53 -13.60 3.05 -2.49
C THR A 53 -14.01 2.29 -1.25
N ALA A 54 -15.30 1.94 -1.16
CA ALA A 54 -15.81 1.12 -0.08
C ALA A 54 -15.20 -0.29 -0.09
N LEU A 55 -14.91 -0.85 -1.28
CA LEU A 55 -14.27 -2.16 -1.42
C LEU A 55 -12.84 -2.13 -0.88
N GLU A 56 -12.06 -1.09 -1.23
CA GLU A 56 -10.72 -0.89 -0.70
C GLU A 56 -10.72 -0.81 0.82
N LYS A 57 -11.59 0.04 1.40
CA LYS A 57 -11.68 0.18 2.86
C LYS A 57 -12.02 -1.14 3.53
N LYS A 58 -13.07 -1.84 3.06
CA LYS A 58 -13.50 -3.13 3.60
C LYS A 58 -12.41 -4.19 3.49
N GLY A 59 -11.70 -4.23 2.37
CA GLY A 59 -10.61 -5.18 2.18
C GLY A 59 -9.40 -4.89 3.06
N LEU A 60 -9.04 -3.62 3.24
CA LEU A 60 -7.98 -3.21 4.17
C LEU A 60 -8.33 -3.57 5.62
N GLU A 61 -9.59 -3.37 6.05
CA GLU A 61 -10.07 -3.82 7.37
C GLU A 61 -9.99 -5.35 7.51
N ALA A 62 -10.34 -6.09 6.46
CA ALA A 62 -10.29 -7.55 6.47
C ALA A 62 -8.85 -8.08 6.60
N VAL A 63 -7.92 -7.59 5.77
CA VAL A 63 -6.52 -8.03 5.83
C VAL A 63 -5.77 -7.49 7.06
N ALA A 64 -6.25 -6.40 7.66
CA ALA A 64 -5.74 -5.94 8.96
C ALA A 64 -6.16 -6.87 10.10
N LYS A 65 -7.36 -7.45 10.03
CA LYS A 65 -7.87 -8.41 11.01
C LYS A 65 -7.23 -9.80 10.87
N ASP A 66 -7.04 -10.29 9.64
CA ASP A 66 -6.41 -11.58 9.36
C ASP A 66 -5.37 -11.44 8.23
N PRO A 67 -4.12 -11.05 8.54
CA PRO A 67 -3.09 -10.78 7.54
C PRO A 67 -2.62 -12.01 6.74
N ALA A 68 -3.05 -13.22 7.12
CA ALA A 68 -2.76 -14.45 6.39
C ALA A 68 -3.74 -14.69 5.24
N LYS A 69 -4.90 -14.02 5.23
CA LYS A 69 -5.94 -14.22 4.23
C LYS A 69 -6.06 -12.99 3.32
N PRO A 70 -5.94 -13.17 2.00
CA PRO A 70 -6.27 -12.10 1.07
C PRO A 70 -7.76 -11.82 1.07
N PHE A 71 -8.12 -10.59 0.71
CA PHE A 71 -9.49 -10.19 0.43
C PHE A 71 -9.70 -10.05 -1.07
N TYR A 72 -10.85 -10.51 -1.56
CA TYR A 72 -11.22 -10.42 -2.97
C TYR A 72 -12.60 -9.77 -3.12
N GLY A 73 -12.78 -9.06 -4.21
CA GLY A 73 -14.10 -8.57 -4.60
C GLY A 73 -14.09 -8.00 -6.01
N GLU A 74 -15.24 -7.48 -6.41
CA GLU A 74 -15.40 -6.81 -7.69
C GLU A 74 -15.88 -5.39 -7.44
N GLU A 75 -15.37 -4.43 -8.20
CA GLU A 75 -15.84 -3.04 -8.16
C GLU A 75 -15.82 -2.43 -9.55
N THR A 76 -16.71 -1.45 -9.77
CA THR A 76 -16.75 -0.68 -11.02
C THR A 76 -16.15 0.69 -10.78
N LEU A 77 -15.10 1.01 -11.54
CA LEU A 77 -14.49 2.34 -11.55
C LEU A 77 -14.71 2.97 -12.92
N GLY A 78 -15.47 4.06 -12.95
CA GLY A 78 -15.94 4.65 -14.21
C GLY A 78 -16.82 3.65 -14.97
N LYS A 79 -16.37 3.25 -16.17
CA LYS A 79 -17.10 2.30 -17.05
C LYS A 79 -16.52 0.88 -17.02
N THR A 80 -15.48 0.64 -16.24
CA THR A 80 -14.76 -0.63 -16.25
C THR A 80 -15.01 -1.37 -14.95
N LYS A 81 -15.41 -2.64 -15.06
CA LYS A 81 -15.52 -3.55 -13.93
C LYS A 81 -14.16 -4.18 -13.67
N TYR A 82 -13.77 -4.31 -12.41
CA TYR A 82 -12.49 -4.85 -11.98
C TYR A 82 -12.70 -5.99 -11.00
N PHE A 83 -11.87 -7.01 -11.13
CA PHE A 83 -11.55 -7.90 -10.03
C PHE A 83 -10.48 -7.22 -9.20
N THR A 84 -10.75 -7.03 -7.91
CA THR A 84 -9.85 -6.39 -6.96
C THR A 84 -9.43 -7.41 -5.91
N ALA A 85 -8.12 -7.55 -5.74
CA ALA A 85 -7.49 -8.38 -4.71
C ALA A 85 -6.69 -7.49 -3.77
N ILE A 86 -6.79 -7.74 -2.47
CA ILE A 86 -6.10 -6.99 -1.43
C ILE A 86 -5.30 -7.97 -0.57
N TYR A 87 -3.99 -7.75 -0.50
CA TYR A 87 -3.06 -8.56 0.28
C TYR A 87 -2.44 -7.70 1.38
N ALA A 88 -2.30 -8.24 2.59
CA ALA A 88 -1.70 -7.51 3.70
C ALA A 88 -0.26 -7.08 3.38
N ASP A 89 0.03 -5.79 3.55
CA ASP A 89 1.40 -5.28 3.64
C ASP A 89 1.82 -5.33 5.10
N LYS A 90 2.65 -6.31 5.45
CA LYS A 90 3.01 -6.60 6.84
C LYS A 90 4.29 -5.86 7.23
N ALA A 91 4.34 -5.46 8.49
CA ALA A 91 5.57 -5.01 9.14
C ALA A 91 6.58 -6.17 9.23
N VAL A 92 7.40 -6.36 8.20
CA VAL A 92 8.35 -7.50 8.12
C VAL A 92 9.71 -7.20 8.76
N ALA A 93 10.04 -5.93 8.99
CA ALA A 93 11.33 -5.51 9.55
C ALA A 93 11.16 -4.42 10.63
N PRO A 94 12.07 -4.34 11.63
CA PRO A 94 12.03 -3.32 12.67
C PRO A 94 11.94 -1.88 12.12
N ALA A 95 12.67 -1.60 11.04
CA ALA A 95 12.66 -0.28 10.41
C ALA A 95 11.26 0.16 9.91
N CYS A 96 10.41 -0.78 9.50
CA CYS A 96 9.02 -0.49 9.12
C CYS A 96 8.26 0.06 10.33
N VAL A 97 8.36 -0.64 11.45
CA VAL A 97 7.65 -0.30 12.69
C VAL A 97 8.19 1.00 13.28
N THR A 98 9.51 1.16 13.40
CA THR A 98 10.12 2.37 13.97
C THR A 98 9.70 3.61 13.19
N CYS A 99 9.86 3.58 11.86
CA CYS A 99 9.51 4.74 11.04
C CYS A 99 8.01 5.08 11.18
N HIS A 100 7.11 4.12 11.01
CA HIS A 100 5.67 4.40 11.08
C HIS A 100 5.19 4.77 12.50
N ASN A 101 5.83 4.29 13.55
CA ASN A 101 5.44 4.65 14.92
C ASN A 101 5.97 6.02 15.34
N GLU A 102 7.10 6.46 14.80
CA GLU A 102 7.74 7.73 15.17
C GLU A 102 7.46 8.86 14.17
N HIS A 103 6.90 8.56 13.00
CA HIS A 103 6.64 9.56 11.98
C HIS A 103 5.56 10.56 12.42
N LYS A 104 5.87 11.85 12.35
CA LYS A 104 4.99 12.95 12.81
C LYS A 104 3.58 12.94 12.20
N ASP A 105 3.47 12.48 10.96
CA ASP A 105 2.21 12.42 10.21
C ASP A 105 1.51 11.06 10.31
N SER A 106 2.03 10.13 11.12
CA SER A 106 1.44 8.80 11.26
C SER A 106 0.14 8.85 12.05
N PRO A 107 -0.99 8.35 11.50
CA PRO A 107 -2.25 8.29 12.23
C PRO A 107 -2.29 7.22 13.33
N ARG A 108 -1.32 6.28 13.34
CA ARG A 108 -1.25 5.14 14.26
C ARG A 108 0.20 4.84 14.61
N THR A 109 0.50 4.72 15.91
CA THR A 109 1.88 4.67 16.42
C THR A 109 2.22 3.44 17.27
N ASP A 110 1.38 2.41 17.22
CA ASP A 110 1.53 1.18 18.01
C ASP A 110 1.69 -0.09 17.14
N PHE A 111 2.18 0.06 15.91
CA PHE A 111 2.45 -1.09 15.03
C PHE A 111 3.45 -2.04 15.67
N LYS A 112 3.29 -3.33 15.38
CA LYS A 112 4.23 -4.40 15.77
C LYS A 112 4.62 -5.24 14.57
N ILE A 113 5.77 -5.90 14.65
CA ILE A 113 6.21 -6.85 13.62
C ILE A 113 5.13 -7.91 13.37
N GLY A 114 4.90 -8.19 12.09
CA GLY A 114 3.88 -9.13 11.62
C GLY A 114 2.47 -8.53 11.45
N GLN A 115 2.19 -7.36 12.03
CA GLN A 115 0.90 -6.69 11.82
C GLN A 115 0.82 -6.09 10.41
N ALA A 116 -0.39 -6.07 9.85
CA ALA A 116 -0.64 -5.34 8.62
C ALA A 116 -0.58 -3.83 8.87
N MET A 117 0.25 -3.16 8.08
CA MET A 117 0.39 -1.70 8.05
C MET A 117 -0.46 -1.08 6.95
N GLY A 118 -0.91 -1.91 6.01
CA GLY A 118 -1.76 -1.53 4.90
C GLY A 118 -2.04 -2.77 4.04
N GLY A 119 -2.26 -2.55 2.75
CA GLY A 119 -2.42 -3.62 1.80
C GLY A 119 -2.03 -3.22 0.39
N VAL A 120 -1.53 -4.20 -0.36
CA VAL A 120 -1.40 -4.11 -1.81
C VAL A 120 -2.77 -4.32 -2.42
N VAL A 121 -3.31 -3.28 -3.05
CA VAL A 121 -4.56 -3.31 -3.80
C VAL A 121 -4.23 -3.55 -5.27
N LEU A 122 -4.52 -4.75 -5.76
CA LEU A 122 -4.37 -5.19 -7.14
C LEU A 122 -5.73 -5.13 -7.85
N ARG A 123 -5.76 -4.61 -9.07
CA ARG A 123 -6.94 -4.55 -9.92
C ARG A 123 -6.67 -5.12 -11.30
N ILE A 124 -7.54 -6.01 -11.73
CA ILE A 124 -7.52 -6.61 -13.05
C ILE A 124 -8.86 -6.26 -13.73
N PRO A 125 -8.86 -5.57 -14.89
CA PRO A 125 -10.09 -5.31 -15.63
C PRO A 125 -10.79 -6.63 -15.99
N MET A 126 -12.08 -6.71 -15.67
CA MET A 126 -12.96 -7.77 -16.11
C MET A 126 -13.49 -7.39 -17.49
N LYS A 127 -13.35 -8.31 -18.45
CA LYS A 127 -13.97 -8.17 -19.77
C LYS A 127 -15.48 -8.35 -19.68
#